data_AF-A0A8T9SXZ9-F1
#
_entry.id   AF-A0A8T9SXZ9-F1
#
_cell.length_a   1.000
_cell.length_b   1.000
_cell.length_c   1.000
_cell.angle_alpha   90.00
_cell.angle_beta   90.00
_cell.angle_gamma   90.00
#
_symmetry.space_group_name_H-M   'P 1'
#
loop_
_entity.id
_entity.type
_entity.pdbx_description
1 polymer ?
#
loop_
_entity_poly.entity_id
_entity_poly.type
_entity_poly.pdbx_seq_one_letter_code
_entity_poly.pdbx_strand_id
1 'polypeptide(L)' 'MAQRIAPRMMDAHPNTTEVGLGTTVLGVLGLIVAPIALIGLLIWGGAVWAVLLGLAALAVLIAYLDPFW' A
#
# COMPACT_ATOMS: atom_id res chain seq x y z
N MET A 1 -26.08 -45.02 11.85
CA MET A 1 -26.33 -44.04 10.79
C MET A 1 -26.38 -42.66 11.40
N ALA A 2 -25.32 -41.86 11.22
CA ALA A 2 -25.24 -40.39 11.33
C ALA A 2 -23.82 -39.98 11.76
N GLN A 3 -22.89 -39.98 10.81
CA GLN A 3 -21.58 -39.34 10.98
C GLN A 3 -21.84 -37.82 10.91
N ARG A 4 -21.84 -37.18 12.08
CA ARG A 4 -22.05 -35.73 12.22
C ARG A 4 -20.92 -35.02 11.48
N ILE A 5 -21.27 -34.37 10.38
CA ILE A 5 -20.38 -33.65 9.48
C ILE A 5 -19.72 -32.55 10.30
N ALA A 6 -18.45 -32.73 10.65
CA ALA A 6 -17.64 -31.67 11.24
C ALA A 6 -17.40 -30.64 10.13
N PRO A 7 -17.82 -29.37 10.29
CA PRO A 7 -17.34 -28.33 9.42
C PRO A 7 -15.84 -28.22 9.66
N ARG A 8 -15.02 -28.65 8.69
CA ARG A 8 -13.63 -28.19 8.64
C ARG A 8 -13.72 -26.68 8.50
N MET A 9 -13.42 -25.97 9.58
CA MET A 9 -13.09 -24.56 9.49
C MET A 9 -11.88 -24.50 8.56
N MET A 10 -12.14 -24.20 7.29
CA MET A 10 -11.11 -23.81 6.36
C MET A 10 -10.51 -22.54 6.96
N ASP A 11 -9.25 -22.63 7.40
CA ASP A 11 -8.47 -21.47 7.78
C ASP A 11 -8.37 -20.56 6.54
N ALA A 12 -9.26 -19.58 6.43
CA ALA A 12 -9.12 -18.51 5.46
C ALA A 12 -7.80 -17.83 5.79
N HIS A 13 -6.79 -17.97 4.92
CA HIS A 13 -5.47 -17.41 5.13
C HIS A 13 -5.60 -15.88 5.18
N PRO A 14 -5.60 -15.22 6.36
CA PRO A 14 -5.97 -13.80 6.46
C PRO A 14 -4.91 -12.89 5.84
N ASN A 15 -3.71 -13.45 5.66
CA ASN A 15 -2.48 -12.74 5.34
C ASN A 15 -2.54 -12.04 3.97
N THR A 16 -3.13 -12.68 2.96
CA THR A 16 -3.13 -12.14 1.59
C THR A 16 -3.98 -10.87 1.48
N THR A 17 -5.17 -10.87 2.11
CA THR A 17 -6.08 -9.71 2.10
C THR A 17 -5.49 -8.50 2.85
N GLU A 18 -4.84 -8.73 3.99
CA GLU A 18 -4.21 -7.65 4.76
C GLU A 18 -3.01 -7.04 4.02
N VAL A 19 -2.22 -7.87 3.33
CA VAL A 19 -1.10 -7.40 2.50
C VAL A 19 -1.60 -6.55 1.32
N GLY A 20 -2.65 -6.99 0.61
CA GLY A 20 -3.24 -6.23 -0.50
C GLY A 20 -3.86 -4.89 -0.09
N LEU A 21 -4.42 -4.80 1.13
CA LEU A 21 -4.86 -3.52 1.69
C LEU A 21 -3.69 -2.59 1.99
N GLY A 22 -2.60 -3.13 2.56
CA GLY A 22 -1.38 -2.38 2.84
C GLY A 22 -0.75 -1.76 1.59
N THR A 23 -0.61 -2.52 0.50
CA THR A 23 -0.03 -2.04 -0.77
C THR A 23 -0.91 -0.99 -1.43
N THR A 24 -2.24 -1.16 -1.39
CA THR A 24 -3.20 -0.19 -1.92
C THR A 24 -3.08 1.15 -1.17
N VAL A 25 -3.11 1.11 0.16
CA VAL A 25 -2.99 2.32 0.99
C VAL A 25 -1.65 3.01 0.75
N LEU A 26 -0.55 2.25 0.68
CA LEU A 26 0.78 2.77 0.37
C LEU A 26 0.81 3.51 -0.98
N GLY A 27 0.27 2.90 -2.03
CA GLY A 27 0.19 3.51 -3.37
C GLY A 27 -0.62 4.80 -3.39
N VAL A 28 -1.79 4.80 -2.73
CA VAL A 28 -2.64 6.00 -2.61
C VAL A 28 -1.94 7.11 -1.82
N LEU A 29 -1.25 6.77 -0.73
CA LEU A 29 -0.44 7.74 0.02
C LEU A 29 0.65 8.33 -0.87
N GLY A 30 1.35 7.52 -1.66
CA GLY A 30 2.32 8.01 -2.62
C GLY A 30 1.72 8.96 -3.66
N LEU A 31 0.54 8.63 -4.21
CA LEU A 31 -0.16 9.46 -5.19
C LEU A 31 -0.62 10.81 -4.63
N ILE A 32 -0.95 10.89 -3.35
CA ILE A 32 -1.35 12.14 -2.69
C ILE A 32 -0.12 12.94 -2.25
N VAL A 33 0.88 12.28 -1.68
CA VAL A 33 2.07 12.95 -1.13
C VAL A 33 2.97 13.48 -2.25
N ALA A 34 3.10 12.79 -3.38
CA ALA A 34 3.92 13.23 -4.52
C ALA A 34 3.56 14.64 -5.05
N PRO A 35 2.31 14.96 -5.39
CA PRO A 35 1.94 16.31 -5.85
C PRO A 35 2.13 17.37 -4.75
N ILE A 36 1.86 17.04 -3.49
CA ILE A 36 2.12 17.95 -2.36
C ILE A 36 3.62 18.25 -2.25
N ALA A 37 4.46 17.22 -2.36
CA ALA A 37 5.91 17.36 -2.31
C ALA A 37 6.46 18.16 -3.49
N LEU A 38 5.91 17.98 -4.70
CA LEU A 38 6.24 18.80 -5.86
C LEU A 38 5.87 20.27 -5.65
N ILE A 39 4.70 20.55 -5.11
CA ILE A 39 4.28 21.93 -4.80
C ILE A 39 5.21 22.55 -3.76
N GLY A 40 5.54 21.81 -2.70
CA GLY A 40 6.48 22.26 -1.67
C GLY A 40 7.89 22.52 -2.22
N LEU A 41 8.40 21.63 -3.08
CA LEU A 41 9.66 21.84 -3.80
C LEU A 41 9.62 23.07 -4.69
N LEU A 42 8.51 23.30 -5.39
CA LEU A 42 8.35 24.41 -6.32
C LEU A 42 8.28 25.76 -5.60
N ILE A 43 7.60 25.82 -4.44
CA ILE A 43 7.38 27.07 -3.71
C ILE A 43 8.59 27.43 -2.84
N TRP A 44 9.11 26.48 -2.06
CA TRP A 44 10.10 26.77 -1.03
C TRP A 44 11.41 26.00 -1.19
N GLY A 45 11.39 24.88 -1.91
CA GLY A 45 12.55 24.00 -2.06
C GLY A 45 12.96 23.35 -0.73
N GLY A 46 14.00 22.53 -0.77
CA GLY A 46 14.62 21.96 0.44
C GLY A 46 14.53 20.45 0.56
N ALA A 47 15.40 19.91 1.44
CA ALA A 47 15.63 18.48 1.57
C ALA A 47 14.37 17.70 1.99
N VAL A 48 13.51 18.28 2.85
CA VAL A 48 12.29 17.62 3.33
C VAL A 48 11.36 17.27 2.16
N TRP A 49 11.10 18.21 1.26
CA TRP A 49 10.22 17.98 0.13
C TRP A 49 10.81 17.01 -0.89
N ALA A 50 12.13 17.04 -1.10
CA ALA A 50 12.83 16.05 -1.93
C ALA A 50 12.72 14.63 -1.36
N VAL A 51 12.87 14.47 -0.04
CA VAL A 51 12.71 13.18 0.64
C VAL A 51 11.26 12.70 0.53
N LEU A 52 10.28 13.57 0.76
CA LEU A 52 8.86 13.23 0.61
C LEU A 52 8.54 12.79 -0.82
N LEU A 53 9.09 13.46 -1.83
CA LEU A 53 8.94 13.07 -3.23
C LEU A 53 9.55 11.69 -3.50
N GLY A 54 10.76 11.43 -3.00
CA GLY A 54 11.43 10.14 -3.13
C GLY A 54 10.66 8.99 -2.46
N LEU A 55 10.16 9.21 -1.24
CA LEU A 55 9.34 8.22 -0.52
C LEU A 55 7.99 7.99 -1.22
N ALA A 56 7.36 9.05 -1.74
CA ALA A 56 6.12 8.94 -2.49
C ALA A 56 6.31 8.17 -3.81
N ALA A 57 7.40 8.43 -4.53
CA ALA A 57 7.76 7.69 -5.73
C ALA A 57 8.03 6.21 -5.42
N LEU A 58 8.73 5.91 -4.32
CA LEU A 58 8.96 4.54 -3.86
C LEU A 58 7.64 3.84 -3.50
N ALA A 59 6.74 4.53 -2.81
CA ALA A 59 5.42 4.02 -2.46
C ALA A 59 4.59 3.64 -3.69
N VAL A 60 4.56 4.52 -4.71
CA VAL A 60 3.89 4.24 -5.99
C VAL A 60 4.57 3.09 -6.72
N LEU A 61 5.90 3.05 -6.75
CA LEU A 61 6.65 1.98 -7.40
C LEU A 61 6.33 0.61 -6.78
N ILE A 62 6.32 0.52 -5.45
CA ILE A 62 5.99 -0.73 -4.74
C ILE A 62 4.56 -1.16 -5.09
N ALA A 63 3.60 -0.24 -5.02
CA ALA A 63 2.20 -0.53 -5.36
C ALA A 63 2.00 -0.89 -6.84
N TYR A 64 2.85 -0.39 -7.74
CA TYR A 64 2.81 -0.72 -9.16
C TYR A 64 3.40 -2.11 -9.45
N LEU A 65 4.51 -2.45 -8.80
CA LEU A 65 5.21 -3.73 -9.01
C LEU A 65 4.40 -4.91 -8.50
N ASP A 66 3.68 -4.73 -7.40
CA ASP A 66 2.68 -5.67 -6.97
C ASP A 66 1.41 -4.96 -6.48
N PRO A 67 0.38 -4.88 -7.33
CA PRO A 67 -0.87 -4.23 -6.98
C PRO A 67 -1.82 -5.14 -6.18
N PHE A 68 -1.69 -6.47 -6.24
CA PHE A 68 -2.67 -7.43 -5.73
C PHE A 68 -2.09 -8.83 -5.35
N TRP A 69 -1.01 -8.92 -4.56
CA TRP A 69 -0.58 -10.20 -3.94
C TRP A 69 -1.76 -11.00 -3.36
#